data_AF-A0A7V2Z0Z5-F1
#
_entry.id   AF-A0A7V2Z0Z5-F1
#
_cell.length_a   1.000
_cell.length_b   1.000
_cell.length_c   1.000
_cell.angle_alpha   90.00
_cell.angle_beta   90.00
_cell.angle_gamma   90.00
#
_symmetry.space_group_name_H-M   'P 1'
#
loop_
_entity.id
_entity.type
_entity.pdbx_description
1 polymer ?
#
loop_
_entity_poly.entity_id
_entity_poly.type
_entity_poly.pdbx_seq_one_letter_code
_entity_poly.pdbx_strand_id
1 'polypeptide(L)'
;MTPARARCIAQSDESFIVWALRELSALARQAHDATASASGDVGNSRVPDPSTPSGMIPPYLKPPGKKRKSKPGRKPGHEGARRRPLLDVDRQETHTLDRCPDCGGPVSKPSRKPRRRYVEDLEASRRGATEHHIHTHRC
;
A
#
# COMPACT_ATOMS: atom_id res chain seq x y z
N MET A 1 -50.29 1.78 -5.73
CA MET A 1 -51.45 1.14 -5.06
C MET A 1 -52.53 2.19 -4.89
N THR A 2 -53.74 1.98 -5.40
CA THR A 2 -54.83 2.98 -5.33
C THR A 2 -55.56 2.91 -3.98
N PRO A 3 -56.12 4.03 -3.47
CA PRO A 3 -56.74 4.08 -2.14
C PRO A 3 -57.97 3.17 -1.99
N ALA A 4 -58.74 2.93 -3.07
CA ALA A 4 -59.84 1.97 -3.07
C ALA A 4 -59.36 0.53 -2.84
N ARG A 5 -58.24 0.16 -3.45
CA ARG A 5 -57.64 -1.17 -3.29
C ARG A 5 -57.06 -1.38 -1.90
N ALA A 6 -56.50 -0.33 -1.28
CA ALA A 6 -56.01 -0.37 0.10
C ALA A 6 -57.13 -0.66 1.11
N ARG A 7 -58.33 -0.08 0.92
CA ARG A 7 -59.49 -0.33 1.79
C ARG A 7 -60.03 -1.76 1.69
N CYS A 8 -60.01 -2.34 0.49
CA CYS A 8 -60.44 -3.73 0.28
C CYS A 8 -59.50 -4.74 0.98
N ILE A 9 -58.20 -4.45 1.01
CA ILE A 9 -57.21 -5.25 1.74
C ILE A 9 -57.44 -5.12 3.26
N ALA A 10 -57.78 -3.93 3.75
CA ALA A 10 -58.08 -3.70 5.17
C ALA A 10 -59.36 -4.38 5.67
N GLN A 11 -60.25 -4.81 4.76
CA GLN A 11 -61.46 -5.57 5.06
C GLN A 11 -61.27 -7.09 4.92
N SER A 12 -60.05 -7.54 4.57
CA SER A 12 -59.75 -8.96 4.39
C SER A 12 -59.42 -9.65 5.71
N ASP A 13 -59.80 -10.92 5.83
CA ASP A 13 -59.49 -11.74 7.02
C ASP A 13 -57.97 -11.95 7.20
N GLU A 14 -57.53 -12.10 8.45
CA GLU A 14 -56.12 -12.28 8.82
C GLU A 14 -55.46 -13.46 8.06
N SER A 15 -56.21 -14.55 7.86
CA SER A 15 -55.77 -15.73 7.13
C SER A 15 -55.43 -15.43 5.67
N PHE A 16 -56.19 -14.53 5.03
CA PHE A 16 -55.95 -14.10 3.65
C PHE A 16 -54.69 -13.24 3.56
N ILE A 17 -54.46 -12.36 4.54
CA ILE A 17 -53.26 -11.52 4.60
C ILE A 17 -52.01 -12.39 4.77
N VAL A 18 -52.06 -13.37 5.69
CA VAL A 18 -50.94 -14.30 5.92
C VAL A 18 -50.67 -15.15 4.67
N TRP A 19 -51.72 -15.65 4.00
CA TRP A 19 -51.57 -16.39 2.75
C TRP A 19 -50.95 -15.51 1.65
N ALA A 20 -51.48 -14.30 1.45
CA ALA A 20 -50.99 -13.37 0.44
C ALA A 20 -49.52 -12.98 0.69
N LEU A 21 -49.13 -12.76 1.94
CA LEU A 21 -47.74 -12.45 2.31
C LEU A 21 -46.80 -13.63 2.05
N ARG A 22 -47.24 -14.86 2.38
CA ARG A 22 -46.46 -16.08 2.08
C ARG A 22 -46.30 -16.28 0.58
N GLU A 23 -47.35 -16.06 -0.21
CA GLU A 23 -47.31 -16.19 -1.67
C GLU A 23 -46.37 -15.14 -2.28
N LEU A 24 -46.47 -13.88 -1.84
CA LEU A 24 -45.57 -12.82 -2.27
C LEU A 24 -44.10 -13.14 -1.94
N SER A 25 -43.84 -13.71 -0.76
CA SER A 25 -42.49 -14.15 -0.35
C SER A 25 -41.95 -15.31 -1.20
N ALA A 26 -42.83 -16.20 -1.69
CA ALA A 26 -42.45 -17.31 -2.56
C ALA A 26 -42.08 -16.80 -3.96
N LEU A 27 -42.90 -15.90 -4.51
CA LEU A 27 -42.63 -15.26 -5.81
C LEU A 27 -41.35 -14.41 -5.78
N ALA A 28 -41.09 -13.69 -4.69
CA ALA A 28 -39.85 -12.93 -4.54
C ALA A 28 -38.60 -13.83 -4.54
N ARG A 29 -38.67 -15.01 -3.92
CA ARG A 29 -37.57 -16.00 -3.95
C ARG A 29 -37.33 -16.53 -5.36
N GLN A 30 -38.39 -16.91 -6.06
CA GLN A 30 -38.29 -17.37 -7.45
C GLN A 30 -37.70 -16.30 -8.38
N ALA A 31 -38.03 -15.02 -8.18
CA ALA A 31 -37.45 -13.92 -8.94
C ALA A 31 -35.95 -13.72 -8.65
N HIS A 32 -35.54 -13.79 -7.38
CA HIS A 32 -34.12 -13.73 -7.00
C HIS A 32 -33.32 -14.88 -7.60
N ASP A 33 -33.83 -16.12 -7.51
CA ASP A 33 -33.18 -17.30 -8.07
C ASP A 33 -33.08 -17.21 -9.59
N ALA A 34 -34.12 -16.71 -10.27
CA ALA A 34 -34.08 -16.47 -11.71
C ALA A 34 -33.04 -15.40 -12.11
N THR A 35 -32.91 -14.31 -11.33
CA THR A 35 -31.86 -13.31 -11.57
C THR A 35 -30.45 -13.87 -11.31
N ALA A 36 -30.28 -14.71 -10.28
CA ALA A 36 -29.01 -15.36 -9.97
C ALA A 36 -28.61 -16.40 -11.04
N SER A 37 -29.59 -17.05 -11.67
CA SER A 37 -29.38 -18.06 -12.73
C SER A 37 -29.13 -17.42 -14.10
N ALA A 38 -29.65 -16.20 -14.35
CA ALA A 38 -29.46 -15.47 -15.61
C ALA A 38 -28.14 -14.67 -15.65
N SER A 39 -27.58 -14.31 -14.49
CA SER A 39 -26.19 -13.89 -14.38
C SER A 39 -25.30 -15.13 -14.41
N GLY A 40 -25.03 -15.63 -15.63
CA GLY A 40 -23.97 -16.59 -15.86
C GLY A 40 -22.71 -16.18 -15.11
N ASP A 41 -22.16 -17.17 -14.41
CA ASP A 41 -20.94 -17.17 -13.60
C ASP A 41 -19.76 -16.49 -14.32
N VAL A 42 -19.71 -15.17 -14.25
CA VAL A 42 -18.52 -14.37 -14.57
C VAL A 42 -18.34 -13.36 -13.46
N GLY A 43 -17.60 -13.79 -12.45
CA GLY A 43 -16.80 -12.85 -11.66
C GLY A 43 -17.33 -12.57 -10.26
N ASN A 44 -17.28 -13.56 -9.38
CA ASN A 44 -16.74 -13.30 -8.03
C ASN A 44 -16.22 -14.55 -7.31
N SER A 45 -15.68 -15.55 -8.01
CA SER A 45 -14.80 -16.52 -7.34
C SER A 45 -13.49 -15.79 -7.03
N ARG A 46 -13.30 -15.45 -5.76
CA ARG A 46 -12.05 -14.87 -5.23
C ARG A 46 -10.84 -15.78 -5.44
N VAL A 47 -11.08 -17.01 -5.90
CA VAL A 47 -10.11 -18.04 -6.22
C VAL A 47 -10.05 -18.16 -7.75
N PRO A 48 -8.91 -17.86 -8.39
CA PRO A 48 -8.75 -18.03 -9.83
C PRO A 48 -8.93 -19.50 -10.22
N ASP A 49 -9.54 -19.74 -11.38
CA ASP A 49 -9.71 -21.07 -11.94
C ASP A 49 -8.35 -21.78 -12.12
N PRO A 50 -8.22 -23.09 -11.81
CA PRO A 50 -6.95 -23.81 -11.90
C PRO A 50 -6.31 -23.83 -13.31
N SER A 51 -7.09 -23.62 -14.37
CA SER A 51 -6.60 -23.50 -15.75
C SER A 51 -6.14 -22.08 -16.11
N THR A 52 -6.35 -21.08 -15.23
CA THR A 52 -5.91 -19.70 -15.48
C THR A 52 -4.39 -19.58 -15.27
N PRO A 53 -3.60 -19.21 -16.30
CA PRO A 53 -2.17 -19.05 -16.15
C PRO A 53 -1.83 -17.88 -15.21
N SER A 54 -0.73 -17.99 -14.48
CA SER A 54 -0.26 -16.99 -13.49
C SER A 54 -0.15 -15.55 -14.02
N GLY A 55 0.04 -15.38 -15.32
CA GLY A 55 0.11 -14.07 -15.98
C GLY A 55 -1.23 -13.35 -16.13
N MET A 56 -2.35 -14.10 -16.08
CA MET A 56 -3.71 -13.55 -16.19
C MET A 56 -4.38 -13.33 -14.84
N ILE A 57 -3.79 -13.81 -13.73
CA ILE A 57 -4.31 -13.61 -12.38
C ILE A 57 -3.99 -12.17 -11.91
N PRO A 58 -5.00 -11.35 -11.57
CA PRO A 58 -4.77 -9.99 -11.06
C PRO A 58 -3.87 -9.97 -9.82
N PRO A 59 -3.01 -8.95 -9.62
CA PRO A 59 -2.04 -8.90 -8.52
C PRO A 59 -2.62 -9.09 -7.12
N TYR A 60 -3.87 -8.66 -6.88
CA TYR A 60 -4.55 -8.79 -5.60
C TYR A 60 -5.16 -10.18 -5.33
N LEU A 61 -5.31 -11.02 -6.36
CA LEU A 61 -5.75 -12.42 -6.24
C LEU A 61 -4.59 -13.41 -6.32
N LYS A 62 -3.40 -12.93 -6.71
CA LYS A 62 -2.23 -13.78 -6.83
C LYS A 62 -1.80 -14.26 -5.44
N PRO A 63 -1.62 -15.57 -5.21
CA PRO A 63 -1.11 -16.05 -3.94
C PRO A 63 0.28 -15.47 -3.70
N PRO A 64 0.65 -15.18 -2.43
CA PRO A 64 1.96 -14.68 -2.10
C PRO A 64 3.02 -15.68 -2.57
N GLY A 65 3.93 -15.23 -3.44
CA GLY A 65 5.03 -16.07 -3.92
C GLY A 65 5.95 -16.49 -2.77
N LYS A 66 6.71 -17.58 -2.97
CA LYS A 66 7.76 -17.98 -2.03
C LYS A 66 8.72 -16.80 -1.83
N LYS A 67 8.98 -16.43 -0.58
CA LYS A 67 9.99 -15.43 -0.24
C LYS A 67 11.31 -15.86 -0.89
N ARG A 68 11.86 -15.03 -1.78
CA ARG A 68 13.21 -15.29 -2.30
C ARG A 68 14.16 -15.28 -1.10
N LYS A 69 15.06 -16.25 -1.04
CA LYS A 69 16.18 -16.19 -0.08
C LYS A 69 16.89 -14.87 -0.36
N SER A 70 17.12 -14.07 0.69
CA SER A 70 17.90 -12.84 0.58
C SER A 70 19.18 -13.13 -0.18
N LYS A 71 19.59 -12.21 -1.08
CA LYS A 71 20.91 -12.32 -1.70
C LYS A 71 21.92 -12.49 -0.56
N PRO A 72 22.77 -13.54 -0.57
CA PRO A 72 23.75 -13.70 0.48
C PRO A 72 24.59 -12.42 0.51
N GLY A 73 24.61 -11.76 1.67
CA GLY A 73 25.54 -10.67 1.90
C GLY A 73 26.98 -11.17 1.88
N ARG A 74 27.90 -10.39 2.46
CA ARG A 74 29.24 -10.89 2.74
C ARG A 74 29.13 -12.21 3.52
N LYS A 75 29.90 -13.23 3.14
CA LYS A 75 29.89 -14.53 3.84
C LYS A 75 30.26 -14.33 5.32
N PRO A 76 29.83 -15.23 6.22
CA PRO A 76 30.30 -15.23 7.61
C PRO A 76 31.83 -15.30 7.68
N GLY A 77 32.43 -14.59 8.64
CA GLY A 77 33.90 -14.55 8.83
C GLY A 77 34.63 -13.45 8.04
N HIS A 78 33.94 -12.72 7.18
CA HIS A 78 34.53 -11.55 6.53
C HIS A 78 34.37 -10.29 7.40
N GLU A 79 35.47 -9.62 7.72
CA GLU A 79 35.44 -8.36 8.48
C GLU A 79 34.55 -7.31 7.79
N GLY A 80 33.85 -6.50 8.56
CA GLY A 80 33.06 -5.40 8.00
C GLY A 80 33.97 -4.33 7.41
N ALA A 81 33.81 -4.03 6.11
CA ALA A 81 34.45 -2.87 5.50
C ALA A 81 33.53 -1.66 5.65
N ARG A 82 33.99 -0.63 6.36
CA ARG A 82 33.35 0.69 6.39
C ARG A 82 34.39 1.76 6.17
N ARG A 83 33.96 2.92 5.68
CA ARG A 83 34.82 4.12 5.65
C ARG A 83 35.32 4.41 7.07
N ARG A 84 36.62 4.71 7.20
CA ARG A 84 37.17 5.13 8.50
C ARG A 84 36.51 6.44 8.92
N PRO A 85 36.23 6.64 10.23
CA PRO A 85 35.81 7.94 10.73
C PRO A 85 36.81 9.02 10.33
N LEU A 86 36.33 10.25 10.14
CA LEU A 86 37.23 11.39 9.97
C LEU A 86 38.06 11.58 11.24
N LEU A 87 39.33 11.94 11.06
CA LEU A 87 40.25 12.24 12.16
C LEU A 87 39.95 13.62 12.75
N ASP A 88 39.74 14.60 11.89
CA ASP A 88 39.34 15.96 12.26
C ASP A 88 37.89 16.25 11.89
N VAL A 89 37.21 16.98 12.75
CA VAL A 89 35.81 17.38 12.58
C VAL A 89 35.72 18.88 12.81
N ASP A 90 35.49 19.64 11.74
CA ASP A 90 35.49 21.10 11.78
C ASP A 90 34.30 21.67 12.57
N ARG A 91 33.14 20.99 12.53
CA ARG A 91 31.90 21.43 13.18
C ARG A 91 31.15 20.27 13.84
N GLN A 92 30.60 20.52 15.02
CA GLN A 92 29.71 19.58 15.71
C GLN A 92 28.33 20.19 15.95
N GLU A 93 27.28 19.45 15.60
CA GLU A 93 25.90 19.84 15.84
C GLU A 93 25.20 18.81 16.72
N THR A 94 24.49 19.27 17.74
CA THR A 94 23.67 18.41 18.59
C THR A 94 22.20 18.62 18.25
N HIS A 95 21.54 17.57 17.77
CA HIS A 95 20.11 17.59 17.50
C HIS A 95 19.35 17.09 18.73
N THR A 96 18.53 17.97 19.33
CA THR A 96 17.61 17.64 20.42
C THR A 96 16.18 18.02 20.04
N LEU A 97 15.20 17.49 20.77
CA LEU A 97 13.79 17.74 20.52
C LEU A 97 13.10 18.09 21.85
N ASP A 98 12.53 19.29 21.94
CA ASP A 98 11.83 19.75 23.14
C ASP A 98 10.35 19.33 23.16
N ARG A 99 9.72 19.31 21.98
CA ARG A 99 8.30 18.99 21.77
C ARG A 99 8.12 18.02 20.62
N CYS A 100 7.14 17.12 20.75
CA CYS A 100 6.80 16.17 19.71
C CYS A 100 6.25 16.94 18.49
N PRO A 101 6.80 16.76 17.27
CA PRO A 101 6.31 17.48 16.09
C PRO A 101 4.89 17.07 15.69
N ASP A 102 4.45 15.86 16.06
CA ASP A 102 3.13 15.35 15.67
C ASP A 102 2.01 15.82 16.61
N CYS A 103 2.28 15.93 17.91
CA CYS A 103 1.24 16.26 18.91
C CYS A 103 1.56 17.49 19.78
N GLY A 104 2.73 18.09 19.66
CA GLY A 104 3.17 19.24 20.48
C GLY A 104 3.44 18.93 21.96
N GLY A 105 3.26 17.67 22.39
CA GLY A 105 3.48 17.24 23.77
C GLY A 105 4.95 17.34 24.21
N PRO A 106 5.22 17.40 25.53
CA PRO A 106 6.59 17.40 26.05
C PRO A 106 7.31 16.08 25.75
N VAL A 107 8.59 16.16 25.36
CA VAL A 107 9.42 14.98 25.09
C VAL A 107 10.24 14.62 26.33
N SER A 108 10.31 13.32 26.65
CA SER A 108 11.13 12.83 27.76
C SER A 108 12.62 13.04 27.50
N LYS A 109 13.42 13.09 28.57
CA LYS A 109 14.89 13.14 28.46
C LYS A 109 15.44 11.97 27.61
N PRO A 110 16.56 12.16 26.89
CA PRO A 110 17.15 11.10 26.08
C PRO A 110 17.47 9.86 26.93
N SER A 111 16.92 8.71 26.55
CA SER A 111 17.10 7.44 27.27
C SER A 111 18.35 6.67 26.83
N ARG A 112 19.00 7.10 25.73
CA ARG A 112 20.15 6.42 25.13
C ARG A 112 21.25 7.42 24.79
N LYS A 113 22.48 6.91 24.68
CA LYS A 113 23.62 7.69 24.19
C LYS A 113 23.35 8.19 22.76
N PRO A 114 23.75 9.42 22.42
CA PRO A 114 23.52 9.96 21.09
C PRO A 114 24.29 9.15 20.04
N ARG A 115 23.63 8.86 18.92
CA ARG A 115 24.26 8.23 17.77
C ARG A 115 25.03 9.30 16.99
N ARG A 116 26.33 9.08 16.78
CA ARG A 116 27.18 9.96 15.96
C ARG A 116 27.03 9.60 14.48
N ARG A 117 26.84 10.61 13.64
CA ARG A 117 26.91 10.54 12.16
C ARG A 117 27.87 11.62 11.68
N TYR A 118 28.62 11.35 10.62
CA TYR A 118 29.49 12.32 9.95
C TYR A 118 28.83 12.68 8.62
N VAL A 119 28.75 13.99 8.33
CA VAL A 119 28.29 14.53 7.05
C VAL A 119 29.47 15.33 6.50
N GLU A 120 29.89 15.00 5.29
CA GLU A 120 30.99 15.66 4.60
C GLU A 120 30.38 16.49 3.48
N ASP A 121 30.19 17.78 3.74
CA ASP A 121 29.72 18.72 2.72
C ASP A 121 30.93 19.26 1.95
N LEU A 122 30.83 19.26 0.62
CA LEU A 122 31.85 19.86 -0.24
C LEU A 122 31.52 21.33 -0.44
N GLU A 123 32.40 22.21 0.02
CA GLU A 123 32.30 23.63 -0.33
C GLU A 123 32.45 23.80 -1.85
N ALA A 124 31.68 24.72 -2.42
CA ALA A 124 31.76 25.02 -3.84
C ALA A 124 33.15 25.60 -4.15
N SER A 125 33.97 24.84 -4.87
CA SER A 125 35.29 25.32 -5.31
C SER A 125 35.13 26.50 -6.27
N ARG A 126 36.07 27.46 -6.19
CA ARG A 126 36.15 28.58 -7.13
C ARG A 126 36.40 28.04 -8.54
N ARG A 127 35.65 28.54 -9.54
CA ARG A 127 35.86 28.17 -10.94
C ARG A 127 37.24 28.65 -11.41
N GLY A 128 38.08 27.74 -11.89
CA GLY A 128 39.27 28.06 -12.67
C GLY A 128 38.92 28.04 -14.16
N ALA A 129 39.29 29.09 -14.90
CA ALA A 129 39.23 29.11 -16.36
C ALA A 129 40.66 29.05 -16.90
N THR A 130 40.91 28.15 -17.85
CA THR A 130 42.20 28.04 -18.53
C THR A 130 41.99 28.30 -20.01
N GLU A 131 42.65 29.32 -20.54
CA GLU A 131 42.70 29.59 -21.97
C GLU A 131 43.90 28.85 -22.59
N HIS A 132 43.65 28.05 -23.63
CA HIS A 132 44.69 27.28 -24.31
C HIS A 132 44.91 27.83 -25.71
N HIS A 133 46.13 28.29 -25.99
CA HIS A 133 46.56 28.66 -27.34
C HIS A 133 47.30 27.48 -27.98
N ILE A 134 46.62 26.75 -28.87
CA ILE A 134 47.19 25.62 -29.59
C ILE A 134 47.68 26.08 -30.95
N HIS A 135 48.99 26.04 -31.16
CA HIS A 135 49.60 26.44 -32.42
C HIS A 135 49.55 25.28 -33.40
N THR A 136 49.17 25.56 -34.65
CA THR A 136 49.17 24.57 -35.72
C THR A 136 50.52 24.60 -36.42
N HIS A 137 51.18 23.44 -36.54
CA HIS A 137 52.43 23.26 -37.28
C HIS A 137 52.19 22.32 -38.47
N ARG A 138 52.93 22.51 -39.57
CA ARG A 138 52.93 21.62 -40.73
C ARG A 138 54.38 21.30 -41.11
N CYS A 139 54.64 20.04 -41.47
CA CYS A 139 55.92 19.58 -42.02
C CYS A 139 56.07 19.98 -43.49
#